data_AF-A0A2I0AEB2-F1
#
_entry.id   AF-A0A2I0AEB2-F1
#
_cell.length_a   1.000
_cell.length_b   1.000
_cell.length_c   1.000
_cell.angle_alpha   90.00
_cell.angle_beta   90.00
_cell.angle_gamma   90.00
#
_symmetry.space_group_name_H-M   'P 1'
#
loop_
_entity.id
_entity.type
_entity.pdbx_description
1 polymer ?
#
loop_
_entity_poly.entity_id
_entity_poly.type
_entity_poly.pdbx_seq_one_letter_code
_entity_poly.pdbx_strand_id
1 'polypeptide(L)'
;MEAVEEDIEEYNYREVVLPRLIPVAPPPDLGLEREPEGERRRGRDILIAIDHGPNSCHAFHWALAHLCRLADTLHLVHAVSCVHNEVVYEASRGLMEKLAVEALQTVMVKTQARIVEGEPGKVICREADRLKPAAVVMGTRGRGIIKSVLKGSVSEYCFHNCKLAPVIIVPGKAEAGESSVI
;
A
#
# COMPACT_ATOMS: atom_id res chain seq x y z
N MET A 1 -17.11 -34.49 -9.82
CA MET A 1 -16.30 -33.30 -9.53
C MET A 1 -17.27 -32.16 -9.45
N GLU A 2 -17.68 -31.78 -8.23
CA GLU A 2 -18.48 -30.58 -8.03
C GLU A 2 -17.61 -29.39 -8.39
N ALA A 3 -18.11 -28.56 -9.31
CA ALA A 3 -17.55 -27.25 -9.55
C ALA A 3 -17.79 -26.44 -8.28
N VAL A 4 -16.72 -26.06 -7.61
CA VAL A 4 -16.79 -25.06 -6.54
C VAL A 4 -17.16 -23.77 -7.27
N GLU A 5 -18.41 -23.32 -7.12
CA GLU A 5 -18.80 -21.96 -7.50
C GLU A 5 -17.93 -21.04 -6.64
N GLU A 6 -16.89 -20.45 -7.24
CA GLU A 6 -16.20 -19.34 -6.62
C GLU A 6 -17.23 -18.21 -6.51
N ASP A 7 -17.69 -17.94 -5.29
CA ASP A 7 -18.43 -16.74 -4.96
C ASP A 7 -17.68 -15.55 -5.58
N ILE A 8 -18.23 -14.99 -6.66
CA ILE A 8 -17.71 -13.76 -7.26
C ILE A 8 -18.03 -12.65 -6.24
N GLU A 9 -17.17 -12.49 -5.23
CA GLU A 9 -17.21 -11.36 -4.31
C GLU A 9 -17.14 -10.10 -5.17
N GLU A 10 -18.24 -9.34 -5.22
CA GLU A 10 -18.36 -8.11 -5.99
C GLU A 10 -17.18 -7.18 -5.63
N TYR A 11 -16.36 -6.85 -6.63
CA TYR A 11 -15.12 -6.11 -6.41
C TYR A 11 -15.40 -4.61 -6.42
N ASN A 12 -15.85 -4.09 -5.27
CA ASN A 12 -16.17 -2.68 -5.11
C ASN A 12 -14.94 -1.88 -4.68
N TYR A 13 -14.58 -0.84 -5.44
CA TYR A 13 -13.48 0.05 -5.11
C TYR A 13 -13.71 1.48 -5.61
N ARG A 14 -12.99 2.43 -5.01
CA ARG A 14 -12.92 3.83 -5.45
C ARG A 14 -11.47 4.27 -5.56
N GLU A 15 -11.09 4.80 -6.72
CA GLU A 15 -9.81 5.47 -6.90
C GLU A 15 -9.87 6.87 -6.30
N VAL A 16 -8.85 7.24 -5.55
CA VAL A 16 -8.75 8.57 -4.97
C VAL A 16 -8.13 9.51 -5.99
N VAL A 17 -8.83 10.59 -6.33
CA VAL A 17 -8.31 11.65 -7.20
C VAL A 17 -7.33 12.49 -6.40
N LEU A 18 -6.04 12.20 -6.58
CA LEU A 18 -4.96 12.90 -5.87
C LEU A 18 -4.62 14.26 -6.53
N PRO A 19 -4.24 15.27 -5.74
CA PRO A 19 -3.78 16.54 -6.27
C PRO A 19 -2.50 16.35 -7.10
N ARG A 20 -2.49 16.88 -8.32
CA ARG A 20 -1.32 16.86 -9.20
C ARG A 20 -0.43 18.05 -8.87
N LEU A 21 0.69 17.83 -8.17
CA LEU A 21 1.67 18.89 -7.89
C LEU A 21 2.87 18.87 -8.83
N ILE A 22 3.06 17.82 -9.63
CA ILE A 22 4.10 17.77 -10.69
C ILE A 22 3.46 18.05 -12.06
N PRO A 23 3.99 18.98 -12.85
CA PRO A 23 3.64 19.09 -14.27
C PRO A 23 3.98 17.78 -14.98
N VAL A 24 3.01 17.15 -15.60
CA VAL A 24 3.28 16.05 -16.54
C VAL A 24 3.95 16.67 -17.74
N ALA A 25 5.27 16.54 -17.86
CA ALA A 25 5.96 16.89 -19.11
C ALA A 25 5.33 16.04 -20.22
N PRO A 26 4.94 16.63 -21.36
CA PRO A 26 4.57 15.86 -22.53
C PRO A 26 5.68 14.85 -22.83
N PRO A 27 5.36 13.64 -23.33
CA PRO A 27 6.41 12.76 -23.82
C PRO A 27 7.27 13.56 -24.80
N PRO A 28 8.61 13.58 -24.65
CA PRO A 28 9.47 14.38 -25.51
C PRO A 28 9.26 13.98 -26.95
N ASP A 29 9.01 14.96 -27.81
CA ASP A 29 8.80 14.81 -29.23
C ASP A 29 10.00 14.01 -29.81
N LEU A 30 9.73 12.77 -30.24
CA LEU A 30 10.74 11.80 -30.65
C LEU A 30 11.38 12.25 -31.98
N GLY A 31 12.54 12.90 -31.90
CA GLY A 31 13.41 13.22 -33.03
C GLY A 31 14.91 13.02 -32.77
N LEU A 32 15.29 12.44 -31.62
CA LEU A 32 16.67 12.12 -31.30
C LEU A 32 16.77 10.63 -30.98
N GLU A 33 17.52 9.91 -31.81
CA GLU A 33 17.87 8.52 -31.55
C GLU A 33 18.55 8.45 -30.18
N ARG A 34 17.92 7.72 -29.24
CA ARG A 34 18.51 7.48 -27.93
C ARG A 34 19.67 6.53 -28.12
N GLU A 35 20.89 7.01 -27.83
CA GLU A 35 22.03 6.18 -27.43
C GLU A 35 21.55 5.10 -26.45
N PRO A 36 22.07 3.85 -26.49
CA PRO A 36 21.64 2.78 -25.60
C PRO A 36 22.15 3.07 -24.18
N GLU A 37 21.48 3.99 -23.49
CA GLU A 37 21.68 4.30 -22.09
C GLU A 37 21.43 3.01 -21.30
N GLY A 38 22.49 2.48 -20.69
CA GLY A 38 22.44 1.29 -19.85
C GLY A 38 21.26 1.33 -18.88
N GLU A 39 20.59 0.19 -18.73
CA GLU A 39 19.47 -0.13 -17.85
C GLU A 39 19.14 0.95 -16.80
N ARG A 40 18.52 2.07 -17.22
CA ARG A 40 17.79 2.92 -16.28
C ARG A 40 16.69 2.03 -15.74
N ARG A 41 16.86 1.51 -14.51
CA ARG A 41 15.90 0.58 -13.88
C ARG A 41 14.50 1.18 -14.08
N ARG A 42 13.65 0.47 -14.83
CA ARG A 42 12.24 0.84 -14.98
C ARG A 42 11.66 1.06 -13.58
N GLY A 43 10.84 2.09 -13.44
CA GLY A 43 10.10 2.37 -12.21
C GLY A 43 9.37 1.12 -11.71
N ARG A 44 9.42 0.88 -10.40
CA ARG A 44 8.75 -0.26 -9.78
C ARG A 44 7.47 0.19 -9.11
N ASP A 45 6.48 -0.69 -9.08
CA ASP A 45 5.30 -0.51 -8.26
C ASP A 45 5.59 -0.98 -6.84
N ILE A 46 5.31 -0.13 -5.85
CA ILE A 46 5.42 -0.44 -4.42
C ILE A 46 4.04 -0.31 -3.81
N LEU A 47 3.47 -1.40 -3.30
CA LEU A 47 2.16 -1.38 -2.65
C LEU A 47 2.34 -1.17 -1.14
N ILE A 48 1.56 -0.26 -0.55
CA ILE A 48 1.52 -0.05 0.90
C ILE A 48 0.09 -0.22 1.40
N ALA A 49 -0.09 -1.11 2.37
CA ALA A 49 -1.35 -1.25 3.09
C ALA A 49 -1.48 -0.14 4.14
N ILE A 50 -2.51 0.68 4.00
CA ILE A 50 -2.80 1.82 4.86
C ILE A 50 -4.05 1.56 5.68
N ASP A 51 -4.04 2.01 6.93
CA ASP A 51 -5.21 2.13 7.80
C ASP A 51 -5.09 3.41 8.65
N HIS A 52 -6.07 3.68 9.51
CA HIS A 52 -6.00 4.81 10.44
C HIS A 52 -5.09 4.55 11.66
N GLY A 53 -4.36 3.43 11.69
CA GLY A 53 -3.49 3.03 12.77
C GLY A 53 -2.08 3.63 12.66
N PRO A 54 -1.37 3.81 13.79
CA PRO A 54 -0.03 4.41 13.79
C PRO A 54 1.02 3.54 13.10
N ASN A 55 0.83 2.22 13.06
CA ASN A 55 1.82 1.31 12.48
C ASN A 55 1.80 1.30 10.94
N SER A 56 0.65 1.50 10.30
CA SER A 56 0.60 1.64 8.84
C SER A 56 1.24 2.97 8.40
N CYS A 57 0.98 4.06 9.14
CA CYS A 57 1.66 5.34 8.96
C CYS A 57 3.17 5.22 9.15
N HIS A 58 3.61 4.48 10.17
CA HIS A 58 5.05 4.19 10.35
C HIS A 58 5.63 3.39 9.18
N ALA A 59 4.92 2.37 8.70
CA ALA A 59 5.34 1.56 7.56
C ALA A 59 5.44 2.40 6.26
N PHE A 60 4.51 3.34 6.07
CA PHE A 60 4.57 4.32 5.00
C PHE A 60 5.85 5.17 5.07
N HIS A 61 6.14 5.82 6.21
CA HIS A 61 7.36 6.61 6.36
C HIS A 61 8.63 5.76 6.19
N TRP A 62 8.61 4.53 6.71
CA TRP A 62 9.72 3.60 6.54
C TRP A 62 9.97 3.29 5.06
N ALA A 63 8.90 3.05 4.28
CA ALA A 63 9.02 2.80 2.85
C ALA A 63 9.58 4.01 2.09
N LEU A 64 9.09 5.22 2.41
CA LEU A 64 9.63 6.45 1.81
C LEU A 64 11.14 6.60 2.07
N ALA A 65 11.57 6.36 3.32
CA ALA A 65 12.95 6.57 3.72
C ALA A 65 13.92 5.49 3.22
N HIS A 66 13.47 4.23 3.05
CA HIS A 66 14.39 3.10 2.85
C HIS A 66 14.14 2.31 1.57
N LEU A 67 12.97 2.44 0.93
CA LEU A 67 12.57 1.58 -0.18
C LEU A 67 12.31 2.35 -1.48
N CYS A 68 11.60 3.47 -1.38
CA CYS A 68 11.14 4.28 -2.51
C CYS A 68 12.28 5.06 -3.18
N ARG A 69 12.16 5.21 -4.49
CA ARG A 69 13.03 6.04 -5.34
C ARG A 69 12.17 6.89 -6.27
N LEU A 70 12.73 7.96 -6.83
CA LEU A 70 12.03 8.89 -7.72
C LEU A 70 11.28 8.20 -8.87
N ALA A 71 11.86 7.15 -9.45
CA ALA A 71 11.26 6.43 -10.58
C ALA A 71 10.13 5.47 -10.17
N ASP A 72 9.97 5.15 -8.89
CA ASP A 72 8.95 4.21 -8.42
C ASP A 72 7.53 4.84 -8.50
N THR A 73 6.51 3.98 -8.48
CA THR A 73 5.12 4.38 -8.25
C THR A 73 4.63 3.76 -6.95
N LEU A 74 4.16 4.60 -6.04
CA LEU A 74 3.63 4.21 -4.75
C LEU A 74 2.13 3.96 -4.85
N HIS A 75 1.67 2.77 -4.50
CA HIS A 75 0.26 2.38 -4.50
C HIS A 75 -0.24 2.27 -3.06
N LEU A 76 -1.02 3.23 -2.60
CA LEU A 76 -1.67 3.19 -1.30
C LEU A 76 -2.99 2.44 -1.40
N VAL A 77 -3.18 1.41 -0.58
CA VAL A 77 -4.41 0.61 -0.55
C VAL A 77 -4.98 0.63 0.86
N HIS A 78 -6.26 1.00 1.00
CA HIS A 78 -7.00 0.89 2.25
C HIS A 78 -8.25 0.06 2.06
N ALA A 79 -8.36 -1.00 2.85
CA ALA A 79 -9.53 -1.86 2.89
C ALA A 79 -10.58 -1.29 3.84
N VAL A 80 -11.82 -1.19 3.39
CA VAL A 80 -12.97 -0.71 4.16
C VAL A 80 -14.13 -1.70 4.10
N SER A 81 -15.05 -1.62 5.05
CA SER A 81 -16.22 -2.52 5.08
C SER A 81 -17.27 -2.18 4.02
N CYS A 82 -17.39 -0.91 3.63
CA CYS A 82 -18.26 -0.49 2.53
C CYS A 82 -17.75 0.81 1.88
N VAL A 83 -17.53 0.81 0.56
CA VAL A 83 -17.05 2.02 -0.17
C VAL A 83 -18.16 3.03 -0.46
N HIS A 84 -19.42 2.60 -0.36
CA HIS A 84 -20.62 3.44 -0.52
C HIS A 84 -20.97 4.22 0.75
N ASN A 85 -20.31 3.91 1.88
CA ASN A 85 -20.44 4.72 3.08
C ASN A 85 -19.60 5.99 2.92
N GLU A 86 -20.25 7.11 2.60
CA GLU A 86 -19.57 8.39 2.34
C GLU A 86 -18.76 8.90 3.53
N VAL A 87 -19.19 8.65 4.78
CA VAL A 87 -18.42 9.07 5.97
C VAL A 87 -17.10 8.30 6.05
N VAL A 88 -17.15 6.98 5.83
CA VAL A 88 -15.94 6.13 5.82
C VAL A 88 -15.06 6.48 4.63
N TYR A 89 -15.64 6.69 3.45
CA TYR A 89 -14.91 7.05 2.25
C TYR A 89 -14.20 8.39 2.39
N GLU A 90 -14.88 9.45 2.82
CA GLU A 90 -14.26 10.78 2.94
C GLU A 90 -13.15 10.81 3.99
N ALA A 91 -13.33 10.11 5.12
CA ALA A 91 -12.25 9.94 6.10
C ALA A 91 -11.03 9.21 5.52
N SER A 92 -11.28 8.11 4.78
CA SER A 92 -10.24 7.32 4.12
C SER A 92 -9.54 8.13 3.03
N ARG A 93 -10.30 8.89 2.25
CA ARG A 93 -9.83 9.74 1.16
C ARG A 93 -8.92 10.84 1.70
N GLY A 94 -9.34 11.54 2.76
CA GLY A 94 -8.52 12.56 3.40
C GLY A 94 -7.18 12.03 3.91
N LEU A 95 -7.17 10.81 4.47
CA LEU A 95 -5.92 10.13 4.83
C LEU A 95 -5.03 9.86 3.61
N MET A 96 -5.61 9.33 2.53
CA MET A 96 -4.87 9.02 1.29
C MET A 96 -4.27 10.26 0.63
N GLU A 97 -5.05 11.35 0.55
CA GLU A 97 -4.59 12.62 0.00
C GLU A 97 -3.42 13.18 0.82
N LYS A 98 -3.53 13.15 2.15
CA LYS A 98 -2.45 13.60 3.05
C LYS A 98 -1.15 12.81 2.80
N LEU A 99 -1.22 11.48 2.78
CA LEU A 99 -0.04 10.63 2.58
C LEU A 99 0.55 10.81 1.18
N ALA A 100 -0.28 10.96 0.15
CA ALA A 100 0.20 11.20 -1.21
C ALA A 100 0.95 12.54 -1.34
N VAL A 101 0.43 13.61 -0.72
CA VAL A 101 1.11 14.91 -0.68
C VAL A 101 2.46 14.79 0.03
N GLU A 102 2.50 14.07 1.15
CA GLU A 102 3.74 13.85 1.90
C GLU A 102 4.78 13.05 1.10
N ALA A 103 4.38 11.96 0.44
CA ALA A 103 5.26 11.16 -0.41
C ALA A 103 5.87 11.99 -1.55
N LEU A 104 5.05 12.85 -2.14
CA LEU A 104 5.46 13.77 -3.19
C LEU A 104 6.44 14.84 -2.69
N GLN A 105 6.17 15.44 -1.53
CA GLN A 105 7.04 16.45 -0.95
C GLN A 105 8.37 15.89 -0.42
N THR A 106 8.37 14.65 0.06
CA THR A 106 9.54 14.07 0.74
C THR A 106 10.52 13.42 -0.24
N VAL A 107 10.03 12.62 -1.19
CA VAL A 107 10.88 11.83 -2.10
C VAL A 107 10.49 11.97 -3.57
N MET A 108 9.55 12.87 -3.90
CA MET A 108 9.07 13.14 -5.26
C MET A 108 8.52 11.90 -5.99
N VAL A 109 8.04 10.91 -5.24
CA VAL A 109 7.51 9.66 -5.81
C VAL A 109 6.08 9.86 -6.29
N LYS A 110 5.77 9.31 -7.47
CA LYS A 110 4.39 9.27 -7.98
C LYS A 110 3.55 8.40 -7.07
N THR A 111 2.36 8.88 -6.70
CA THR A 111 1.43 8.12 -5.85
C THR A 111 0.11 7.84 -6.56
N GLN A 112 -0.43 6.65 -6.36
CA GLN A 112 -1.79 6.24 -6.67
C GLN A 112 -2.44 5.73 -5.39
N ALA A 113 -3.73 5.97 -5.20
CA ALA A 113 -4.44 5.56 -4.00
C ALA A 113 -5.79 4.94 -4.34
N ARG A 114 -6.11 3.82 -3.66
CA ARG A 114 -7.35 3.07 -3.86
C ARG A 114 -7.95 2.68 -2.51
N ILE A 115 -9.25 2.92 -2.37
CA ILE A 115 -10.07 2.46 -1.25
C ILE A 115 -10.91 1.30 -1.76
N VAL A 116 -10.79 0.14 -1.13
CA VAL A 116 -11.35 -1.11 -1.64
C VAL A 116 -12.24 -1.73 -0.57
N GLU A 117 -13.42 -2.20 -0.98
CA GLU A 117 -14.33 -2.91 -0.11
C GLU A 117 -13.85 -4.34 0.13
N GLY A 118 -13.86 -4.79 1.39
CA GLY A 118 -13.65 -6.20 1.73
C GLY A 118 -12.78 -6.44 2.95
N GLU A 119 -12.46 -7.71 3.18
CA GLU A 119 -11.57 -8.14 4.26
C GLU A 119 -10.12 -7.73 3.95
N PRO A 120 -9.41 -7.04 4.88
CA PRO A 120 -8.13 -6.42 4.55
C PRO A 120 -7.08 -7.37 3.99
N GLY A 121 -6.96 -8.59 4.55
CA GLY A 121 -6.03 -9.60 4.05
C GLY A 121 -6.29 -9.97 2.60
N LYS A 122 -7.54 -10.33 2.28
CA LYS A 122 -7.97 -10.63 0.90
C LYS A 122 -7.77 -9.44 -0.05
N VAL A 123 -8.16 -8.23 0.36
CA VAL A 123 -8.02 -7.00 -0.44
C VAL A 123 -6.56 -6.75 -0.82
N ILE A 124 -5.65 -6.82 0.16
CA ILE A 124 -4.23 -6.58 -0.07
C ILE A 124 -3.64 -7.64 -0.99
N CYS A 125 -3.97 -8.92 -0.80
CA CYS A 125 -3.51 -10.00 -1.68
C CYS A 125 -4.01 -9.81 -3.11
N ARG A 126 -5.29 -9.46 -3.28
CA ARG A 126 -5.90 -9.19 -4.60
C ARG A 126 -5.23 -8.02 -5.31
N GLU A 127 -4.96 -6.94 -4.60
CA GLU A 127 -4.26 -5.78 -5.18
C GLU A 127 -2.79 -6.09 -5.48
N ALA A 128 -2.13 -6.91 -4.66
CA ALA A 128 -0.79 -7.41 -4.95
C ALA A 128 -0.77 -8.29 -6.21
N ASP A 129 -1.77 -9.16 -6.38
CA ASP A 129 -1.86 -10.01 -7.58
C ASP A 129 -2.15 -9.19 -8.85
N ARG A 130 -2.98 -8.15 -8.72
CA ARG A 130 -3.32 -7.22 -9.81
C ARG A 130 -2.11 -6.39 -10.24
N LEU A 131 -1.36 -5.83 -9.29
CA LEU A 131 -0.25 -4.91 -9.56
C LEU A 131 1.07 -5.63 -9.81
N LYS A 132 1.26 -6.82 -9.23
CA LYS A 132 2.54 -7.53 -9.18
C LYS A 132 3.68 -6.62 -8.70
N PRO A 133 3.50 -5.93 -7.55
CA PRO A 133 4.44 -4.92 -7.11
C PRO A 133 5.78 -5.56 -6.74
N ALA A 134 6.85 -4.76 -6.78
CA ALA A 134 8.16 -5.20 -6.32
C ALA A 134 8.18 -5.50 -4.81
N ALA A 135 7.25 -4.91 -4.04
CA ALA A 135 7.01 -5.25 -2.65
C ALA A 135 5.62 -4.82 -2.19
N VAL A 136 5.08 -5.56 -1.22
CA VAL A 136 3.92 -5.19 -0.40
C VAL A 136 4.44 -4.78 0.97
N VAL A 137 4.23 -3.53 1.38
CA VAL A 137 4.69 -3.00 2.67
C VAL A 137 3.51 -2.84 3.61
N MET A 138 3.67 -3.28 4.85
CA MET A 138 2.63 -3.21 5.87
C MET A 138 3.21 -3.12 7.28
N GLY A 139 2.50 -2.46 8.19
CA GLY A 139 2.90 -2.40 9.60
C GLY A 139 2.52 -3.67 10.36
N THR A 140 3.24 -3.97 11.44
CA THR A 140 2.77 -4.96 12.43
C THR A 140 1.54 -4.45 13.18
N ARG A 141 0.69 -5.34 13.69
CA ARG A 141 -0.23 -4.96 14.79
C ARG A 141 0.58 -4.55 16.02
N GLY A 142 0.17 -3.48 16.70
CA GLY A 142 0.81 -3.03 17.93
C GLY A 142 0.67 -4.10 19.01
N ARG A 143 1.78 -4.59 19.56
CA ARG A 143 1.81 -5.67 20.56
C ARG A 143 1.09 -5.30 21.88
N GLY A 144 0.72 -4.04 22.09
CA GLY A 144 0.07 -3.56 23.32
C GLY A 144 -1.46 -3.67 23.37
N ILE A 145 -2.17 -3.89 22.26
CA ILE A 145 -3.65 -3.78 22.26
C ILE A 145 -4.38 -5.13 22.40
N ILE A 146 -3.77 -6.28 22.08
CA ILE A 146 -4.52 -7.55 22.09
C ILE A 146 -3.66 -8.74 22.56
N LYS A 147 -3.89 -9.17 23.80
CA LYS A 147 -3.53 -10.51 24.36
C LYS A 147 -4.36 -11.67 23.77
N SER A 148 -5.09 -11.44 22.69
CA SER A 148 -5.96 -12.43 22.05
C SER A 148 -5.36 -12.86 20.71
N VAL A 149 -4.84 -14.09 20.67
CA VAL A 149 -4.49 -14.80 19.44
C VAL A 149 -5.79 -15.16 18.72
N LEU A 150 -6.41 -14.16 18.07
CA LEU A 150 -7.56 -14.32 17.20
C LEU A 150 -7.05 -14.47 15.76
N LYS A 151 -7.26 -15.67 15.18
CA LYS A 151 -7.23 -16.00 13.74
C LYS A 151 -6.25 -15.15 12.89
N GLY A 152 -4.96 -15.18 13.22
CA GLY A 152 -3.88 -14.54 12.47
C GLY A 152 -3.96 -13.00 12.34
N SER A 153 -2.82 -12.35 12.13
CA SER A 153 -2.84 -10.93 11.75
C SER A 153 -3.07 -10.71 10.26
N VAL A 154 -3.56 -9.52 9.87
CA VAL A 154 -3.63 -9.15 8.43
C VAL A 154 -2.23 -9.28 7.80
N SER A 155 -1.18 -8.90 8.53
CA SER A 155 0.20 -9.05 8.06
C SER A 155 0.64 -10.50 7.93
N GLU A 156 0.23 -11.37 8.84
CA GLU A 156 0.47 -12.81 8.76
C GLU A 156 -0.31 -13.46 7.62
N TYR A 157 -1.59 -13.09 7.46
CA TYR A 157 -2.41 -13.54 6.34
C TYR A 157 -1.76 -13.15 5.01
N CYS A 158 -1.38 -11.88 4.81
CA CYS A 158 -0.72 -11.45 3.59
C CYS A 158 0.63 -12.13 3.38
N PHE A 159 1.42 -12.32 4.44
CA PHE A 159 2.71 -13.03 4.34
C PHE A 159 2.55 -14.45 3.79
N HIS A 160 1.48 -15.15 4.16
CA HIS A 160 1.21 -16.50 3.67
C HIS A 160 0.48 -16.55 2.32
N ASN A 161 -0.29 -15.51 1.96
CA ASN A 161 -1.20 -15.55 0.81
C ASN A 161 -0.79 -14.65 -0.37
N CYS A 162 0.09 -13.66 -0.18
CA CYS A 162 0.67 -12.89 -1.29
C CYS A 162 1.71 -13.74 -2.03
N LYS A 163 1.31 -14.38 -3.12
CA LYS A 163 2.17 -15.31 -3.88
C LYS A 163 3.04 -14.63 -4.93
N LEU A 164 2.61 -13.48 -5.44
CA LEU A 164 3.24 -12.81 -6.58
C LEU A 164 4.19 -11.68 -6.21
N ALA A 165 4.25 -11.28 -4.93
CA ALA A 165 5.08 -10.19 -4.47
C ALA A 165 5.62 -10.44 -3.05
N PRO A 166 6.87 -10.04 -2.75
CA PRO A 166 7.41 -10.16 -1.40
C PRO A 166 6.69 -9.21 -0.43
N VAL A 167 6.42 -9.70 0.78
CA VAL A 167 5.79 -8.92 1.85
C VAL A 167 6.84 -8.42 2.84
N ILE A 168 6.86 -7.11 3.08
CA ILE A 168 7.71 -6.44 4.05
C ILE A 168 6.84 -5.99 5.22
N ILE A 169 7.08 -6.59 6.38
CA ILE A 169 6.40 -6.24 7.63
C ILE A 169 7.30 -5.29 8.42
N VAL A 170 6.86 -4.05 8.59
CA VAL A 170 7.57 -3.02 9.36
C VAL A 170 7.16 -3.12 10.83
N PRO A 171 8.09 -3.42 11.76
CA PRO A 171 7.80 -3.44 13.18
C PRO A 171 7.30 -2.08 13.66
N GLY A 172 6.27 -2.06 14.51
CA GLY A 172 5.85 -0.84 15.20
C GLY A 172 6.99 -0.26 16.03
N LYS A 173 6.99 1.07 16.20
CA LYS A 173 7.91 1.72 17.14
C LYS A 173 7.64 1.14 18.53
N ALA A 174 8.67 0.60 19.19
CA ALA A 174 8.55 0.28 20.60
C ALA A 174 8.27 1.59 21.33
N GLU A 175 7.14 1.66 22.05
CA GLU A 175 7.01 2.61 23.15
C GLU A 175 8.20 2.31 24.09
N ALA A 176 9.10 3.27 24.26
CA ALA A 176 10.20 3.16 25.21
C ALA A 176 9.58 3.07 26.62
N GLY A 177 9.25 1.86 27.08
CA GLY A 177 8.51 1.70 28.34
C GLY A 177 8.21 0.28 28.80
N GLU A 178 8.29 -0.74 27.94
CA GLU A 178 8.11 -2.13 28.41
C GLU A 178 9.41 -2.91 28.20
N SER A 179 10.24 -2.87 29.24
CA SER A 179 11.30 -3.83 29.47
C SER A 179 10.81 -5.22 29.11
N SER A 180 11.56 -5.91 28.25
CA SER A 180 11.45 -7.35 28.12
C SER A 180 11.68 -7.95 29.51
N VAL A 181 10.60 -8.38 30.16
CA VAL A 181 10.71 -9.30 31.28
C VAL A 181 11.06 -10.63 30.65
N ILE A 182 12.35 -10.93 30.64
CA ILE A 182 12.88 -12.28 30.52
C ILE A 182 13.09 -12.78 31.96
#